data_AF-A0A7C3DT38-F1
#
_entry.id   AF-A0A7C3DT38-F1
#
_cell.length_a   1.000
_cell.length_b   1.000
_cell.length_c   1.000
_cell.angle_alpha   90.00
_cell.angle_beta   90.00
_cell.angle_gamma   90.00
#
_symmetry.space_group_name_H-M   'P 1'
#
loop_
_entity.id
_entity.type
_entity.pdbx_description
1 polymer ?
#
loop_
_entity_poly.entity_id
_entity_poly.type
_entity_poly.pdbx_seq_one_letter_code
_entity_poly.pdbx_strand_id
1 'polypeptide(L)'
;MTDRRDLIYLAACAAEKAAAAIMKIYNEGLNSVSYKTDHSPLTQADMDAHKVILENLSVTGLPVLSEEGRAIPYEERKKWKEYWLVDPLDGTKEFINRNGEFTVNIALMSDHIPVGG
;
A
#
# COMPACT_ATOMS: atom_id res chain seq x y z
N MET A 1 6.96 11.35 21.32
CA MET A 1 6.28 11.68 20.06
C MET A 1 7.25 11.29 18.96
N THR A 2 6.86 10.38 18.07
CA THR A 2 7.65 10.03 16.89
C THR A 2 7.67 11.26 15.96
N ASP A 3 8.84 11.69 15.48
CA ASP A 3 8.90 12.81 14.56
C ASP A 3 8.24 12.41 13.23
N ARG A 4 7.53 13.33 12.58
CA ARG A 4 6.96 13.10 11.24
C ARG A 4 8.03 12.66 10.25
N ARG A 5 9.27 13.13 10.40
CA ARG A 5 10.40 12.67 9.58
C ARG A 5 10.68 11.19 9.79
N ASP A 6 10.59 10.69 11.01
CA ASP A 6 10.79 9.26 11.32
C ASP A 6 9.66 8.42 10.71
N LEU A 7 8.41 8.93 10.75
CA LEU A 7 7.27 8.28 10.10
C LEU A 7 7.45 8.18 8.58
N ILE A 8 7.85 9.28 7.93
CA ILE A 8 8.10 9.30 6.48
C ILE A 8 9.26 8.36 6.13
N TYR A 9 10.34 8.36 6.92
CA TYR A 9 11.45 7.43 6.72
C TYR A 9 10.99 5.97 6.84
N LEU A 10 10.15 5.65 7.82
CA LEU A 10 9.56 4.32 7.96
C LEU A 10 8.69 3.95 6.75
N ALA A 11 7.90 4.88 6.23
CA ALA A 11 7.10 4.67 5.02
C ALA A 11 7.97 4.37 3.80
N ALA A 12 9.07 5.09 3.61
CA ALA A 12 10.04 4.82 2.55
C ALA A 12 10.65 3.40 2.69
N CYS A 13 11.06 3.00 3.89
CA CYS A 13 11.53 1.63 4.13
C CYS A 13 10.46 0.56 3.88
N ALA A 14 9.19 0.85 4.22
CA ALA A 14 8.08 -0.06 3.93
C ALA A 14 7.86 -0.20 2.42
N ALA A 15 7.92 0.91 1.67
CA ALA A 15 7.79 0.93 0.23
C ALA A 15 8.92 0.14 -0.46
N GLU A 16 10.17 0.29 -0.03
CA GLU A 16 11.30 -0.48 -0.57
C GLU A 16 11.13 -1.99 -0.37
N LYS A 17 10.67 -2.42 0.81
CA LYS A 17 10.41 -3.83 1.10
C LYS A 17 9.25 -4.37 0.28
N ALA A 18 8.19 -3.60 0.11
CA ALA A 18 7.06 -3.95 -0.74
C ALA A 18 7.49 -4.08 -2.20
N ALA A 19 8.28 -3.13 -2.70
CA ALA A 19 8.86 -3.17 -4.04
C ALA A 19 9.72 -4.43 -4.25
N ALA A 20 10.52 -4.85 -3.26
CA ALA A 20 11.27 -6.10 -3.35
C ALA A 20 10.35 -7.33 -3.48
N ALA A 21 9.23 -7.37 -2.76
CA ALA A 21 8.25 -8.46 -2.86
C ALA A 21 7.55 -8.47 -4.23
N ILE A 22 7.14 -7.30 -4.72
CA ILE A 22 6.57 -7.11 -6.07
C ILE A 22 7.56 -7.57 -7.14
N MET A 23 8.81 -7.13 -7.07
CA MET A 23 9.83 -7.44 -8.06
C MET A 23 10.21 -8.92 -8.06
N LYS A 24 10.10 -9.62 -6.93
CA LYS A 24 10.26 -11.07 -6.89
C LYS A 24 9.25 -11.75 -7.80
N ILE A 25 7.97 -11.44 -7.67
CA ILE A 25 6.91 -12.01 -8.52
C ILE A 25 7.04 -11.52 -9.96
N TYR A 26 7.37 -10.24 -10.16
CA TYR A 26 7.60 -9.68 -11.48
C TYR A 26 8.68 -10.44 -12.26
N ASN A 27 9.73 -10.91 -11.58
CA ASN A 27 10.85 -11.62 -12.19
C ASN A 27 10.63 -13.14 -12.31
N GLU A 28 10.01 -13.77 -11.30
CA GLU A 28 9.75 -15.21 -11.27
C GLU A 28 8.58 -15.62 -12.17
N GLY A 29 7.67 -14.69 -12.47
CA GLY A 29 6.49 -14.92 -13.29
C GLY A 29 5.20 -14.92 -12.49
N LEU A 30 4.12 -14.49 -13.15
CA LEU A 30 2.82 -14.29 -12.53
C LEU A 30 2.02 -15.60 -12.56
N ASN A 31 1.69 -16.12 -11.38
CA ASN A 31 1.01 -17.43 -11.26
C ASN A 31 -0.50 -17.35 -11.56
N SER A 32 -1.18 -16.31 -11.08
CA SER A 32 -2.62 -16.14 -11.24
C SER A 32 -3.04 -14.68 -11.13
N VAL A 33 -3.98 -14.28 -11.98
CA VAL A 33 -4.70 -13.00 -11.89
C VAL A 33 -6.12 -13.29 -11.43
N SER A 34 -6.55 -12.59 -10.40
CA SER A 34 -7.94 -12.54 -9.95
C SER A 34 -8.54 -11.17 -10.28
N TYR A 35 -9.85 -11.03 -10.12
CA TYR A 35 -10.54 -9.77 -10.36
C TYR A 35 -11.38 -9.39 -9.15
N LYS A 36 -11.31 -8.12 -8.75
CA LYS A 36 -12.17 -7.55 -7.71
C LYS A 36 -13.60 -7.38 -8.23
N THR A 37 -14.51 -6.99 -7.34
CA THR A 37 -15.94 -6.80 -7.67
C THR A 37 -16.18 -5.70 -8.71
N ASP A 38 -15.26 -4.75 -8.84
CA ASP A 38 -15.29 -3.67 -9.82
C ASP A 38 -14.54 -4.02 -11.13
N HIS A 39 -14.15 -5.29 -11.30
CA HIS A 39 -13.38 -5.81 -12.43
C HIS A 39 -11.95 -5.27 -12.57
N SER A 40 -11.41 -4.60 -11.56
CA SER A 40 -9.96 -4.33 -11.50
C SER A 40 -9.18 -5.64 -11.28
N PRO A 41 -8.00 -5.80 -11.92
CA PRO A 41 -7.17 -6.98 -11.70
C PRO A 41 -6.51 -6.93 -10.32
N LEU A 42 -6.28 -8.11 -9.75
CA LEU A 42 -5.60 -8.31 -8.48
C LEU A 42 -4.67 -9.52 -8.58
N THR A 43 -3.43 -9.36 -8.14
CA THR A 43 -2.39 -10.38 -8.22
C THR A 43 -1.83 -10.72 -6.84
N GLN A 44 -1.00 -11.76 -6.78
CA GLN A 44 -0.25 -12.08 -5.55
C GLN A 44 0.72 -10.95 -5.16
N ALA A 45 1.18 -10.14 -6.12
CA ALA A 45 2.11 -9.04 -5.85
C ALA A 45 1.44 -7.93 -5.03
N ASP A 46 0.19 -7.58 -5.35
CA ASP A 46 -0.61 -6.61 -4.59
C ASP A 46 -0.78 -7.09 -3.13
N MET A 47 -1.13 -8.37 -2.94
CA MET A 47 -1.37 -8.97 -1.62
C MET A 47 -0.08 -9.08 -0.78
N ASP A 48 1.04 -9.46 -1.40
CA ASP A 48 2.34 -9.56 -0.72
C ASP A 48 2.86 -8.17 -0.33
N ALA A 49 2.75 -7.20 -1.24
CA ALA A 49 3.07 -5.80 -0.95
C ALA A 49 2.22 -5.26 0.19
N HIS A 50 0.90 -5.48 0.14
CA HIS A 50 -0.03 -5.05 1.19
C HIS A 50 0.38 -5.58 2.56
N LYS A 51 0.65 -6.89 2.65
CA LYS A 51 1.07 -7.53 3.90
C LYS A 51 2.37 -6.94 4.44
N VAL A 52 3.37 -6.78 3.58
CA VAL A 52 4.66 -6.18 3.95
C VAL A 52 4.47 -4.77 4.49
N ILE A 53 3.65 -3.95 3.81
CA ILE A 53 3.39 -2.57 4.23
C ILE A 53 2.69 -2.55 5.59
N LEU A 54 1.63 -3.34 5.78
CA LEU A 54 0.91 -3.42 7.06
C LEU A 54 1.83 -3.85 8.21
N GLU A 55 2.66 -4.86 8.01
CA GLU A 55 3.60 -5.34 9.02
C GLU A 55 4.59 -4.23 9.44
N ASN A 56 5.15 -3.49 8.47
CA ASN A 56 6.11 -2.42 8.74
C ASN A 56 5.46 -1.18 9.37
N LEU A 57 4.26 -0.80 8.94
CA LEU A 57 3.56 0.38 9.48
C LEU A 57 2.87 0.10 10.82
N SER A 58 2.64 -1.17 11.19
CA SER A 58 1.98 -1.54 12.44
C SER A 58 2.65 -0.96 13.69
N VAL A 59 3.97 -0.76 13.64
CA VAL A 59 4.77 -0.21 14.76
C VAL A 59 4.43 1.25 15.07
N THR A 60 3.80 1.98 14.15
CA THR A 60 3.38 3.37 14.38
C THR A 60 2.12 3.46 15.22
N GLY A 61 1.33 2.37 15.29
CA GLY A 61 0.00 2.36 15.91
C GLY A 61 -1.04 3.20 15.17
N LEU A 62 -0.72 3.75 14.00
CA LEU A 62 -1.66 4.51 13.19
C LEU A 62 -2.56 3.57 12.38
N PRO A 63 -3.84 3.90 12.19
CA PRO A 63 -4.69 3.17 11.25
C PRO A 63 -4.12 3.18 9.84
N VAL A 64 -4.37 2.12 9.08
CA VAL A 64 -4.02 2.03 7.66
C VAL A 64 -5.31 1.87 6.84
N LEU A 65 -5.51 2.78 5.90
CA LEU A 65 -6.51 2.67 4.84
C LEU A 65 -5.79 2.22 3.56
N SER A 66 -5.97 0.96 3.19
CA SER A 66 -5.32 0.38 2.03
C SER A 66 -6.34 -0.16 1.03
N GLU A 67 -6.03 -0.10 -0.27
CA GLU A 67 -6.86 -0.67 -1.32
C GLU A 67 -7.15 -2.17 -1.11
N GLU A 68 -6.15 -2.96 -0.69
CA GLU A 68 -6.30 -4.40 -0.39
C GLU A 68 -6.72 -4.68 1.06
N GLY A 69 -7.01 -3.63 1.82
CA GLY A 69 -7.46 -3.74 3.20
C GLY A 69 -8.93 -4.11 3.32
N ARG A 70 -9.35 -4.45 4.54
CA ARG A 70 -10.78 -4.60 4.87
C ARG A 70 -11.51 -3.27 4.60
N ALA A 71 -12.76 -3.37 4.14
CA ALA A 71 -13.63 -2.20 4.07
C ALA A 71 -13.88 -1.63 5.47
N ILE A 72 -13.44 -0.40 5.72
CA ILE A 72 -13.66 0.32 6.98
C ILE A 72 -14.76 1.37 6.75
N PRO A 73 -15.85 1.35 7.53
CA PRO A 73 -16.97 2.28 7.35
C PRO A 73 -16.52 3.74 7.33
N TYR A 74 -17.11 4.54 6.43
CA TYR A 74 -16.81 5.98 6.35
C TYR A 74 -17.01 6.70 7.69
N GLU A 75 -18.08 6.35 8.42
CA GLU A 75 -18.41 6.91 9.73
C GLU A 75 -17.34 6.68 10.80
N GLU A 76 -16.52 5.64 10.65
CA GLU A 76 -15.37 5.36 11.50
C GLU A 76 -14.15 6.16 11.02
N ARG A 77 -13.75 5.96 9.75
CA ARG A 77 -12.50 6.55 9.24
C ARG A 77 -12.53 8.08 9.14
N LYS A 78 -13.70 8.71 8.98
CA LYS A 78 -13.82 10.18 8.98
C LYS A 78 -13.39 10.82 10.30
N LYS A 79 -13.35 10.05 11.40
CA LYS A 79 -12.96 10.51 12.73
C LYS A 79 -11.45 10.41 12.97
N TRP A 80 -10.70 9.74 12.09
CA TRP A 80 -9.26 9.60 12.23
C TRP A 80 -8.58 10.94 11.97
N LYS A 81 -7.71 11.32 12.90
CA LYS A 81 -6.86 12.52 12.76
C LYS A 81 -5.60 12.21 12.00
N GLU A 82 -4.94 11.09 12.30
CA GLU A 82 -3.75 10.63 11.58
C GLU A 82 -3.94 9.18 11.16
N TYR A 83 -3.56 8.88 9.93
CA TYR A 83 -3.61 7.53 9.36
C TYR A 83 -2.72 7.42 8.13
N TRP A 84 -2.42 6.19 7.73
CA TRP A 84 -1.75 5.89 6.47
C TRP A 84 -2.78 5.65 5.36
N LEU A 85 -2.57 6.24 4.20
CA LEU A 85 -3.29 5.92 2.97
C LEU A 85 -2.34 5.15 2.04
N VAL A 86 -2.73 3.95 1.63
CA VAL A 86 -1.83 3.00 0.97
C VAL A 86 -2.44 2.42 -0.28
N ASP A 87 -1.70 2.50 -1.39
CA ASP A 87 -1.89 1.68 -2.58
C ASP A 87 -0.64 0.78 -2.72
N PRO A 88 -0.76 -0.53 -2.42
CA PRO A 88 0.38 -1.44 -2.42
C PRO A 88 1.02 -1.65 -3.79
N LEU A 89 0.25 -1.55 -4.87
CA LEU A 89 0.71 -1.71 -6.25
C LEU A 89 -0.21 -0.91 -7.18
N ASP A 90 0.12 0.36 -7.39
CA ASP A 90 -0.54 1.17 -8.41
C ASP A 90 0.00 0.78 -9.79
N GLY A 91 -0.89 0.55 -10.75
CA GLY A 91 -0.52 0.02 -12.07
C GLY A 91 -0.52 -1.52 -12.17
N THR A 92 -1.47 -2.22 -11.52
CA THR A 92 -1.57 -3.70 -11.61
C THR A 92 -1.70 -4.21 -13.06
N LYS A 93 -2.34 -3.46 -13.96
CA LYS A 93 -2.44 -3.83 -15.39
C LYS A 93 -1.08 -3.75 -16.09
N GLU A 94 -0.36 -2.68 -15.82
CA GLU A 94 0.99 -2.39 -16.31
C GLU A 94 1.99 -3.43 -15.78
N PHE A 95 1.85 -3.82 -14.50
CA PHE A 95 2.55 -4.94 -13.89
C PHE A 95 2.30 -6.26 -14.64
N ILE A 96 1.05 -6.62 -14.91
CA ILE A 96 0.67 -7.82 -15.68
C ILE A 96 1.24 -7.78 -17.10
N ASN A 97 1.19 -6.62 -17.75
CA ASN A 97 1.68 -6.41 -19.11
C ASN A 97 3.21 -6.32 -19.21
N ARG A 98 3.91 -6.30 -18.07
CA ARG A 98 5.38 -6.21 -17.97
C ARG A 98 5.97 -5.02 -18.72
N ASN A 99 5.32 -3.85 -18.65
CA ASN A 99 5.84 -2.62 -19.24
C ASN A 99 6.69 -1.78 -18.25
N GLY A 100 6.67 -2.12 -16.96
CA GLY A 100 7.50 -1.46 -15.93
C GLY A 100 6.89 -0.19 -15.34
N GLU A 101 5.64 0.15 -15.66
CA GLU A 101 4.97 1.37 -15.22
C GLU A 101 4.05 1.09 -14.01
N PHE A 102 4.63 0.82 -12.85
CA PHE A 102 3.89 0.61 -11.60
C PHE A 102 4.66 1.15 -10.40
N THR A 103 3.95 1.46 -9.30
CA THR A 103 4.53 2.09 -8.10
C THR A 103 3.96 1.51 -6.81
N VAL A 104 4.61 1.85 -5.70
CA VAL A 104 4.08 1.66 -4.34
C VAL A 104 3.80 3.03 -3.77
N ASN A 105 2.57 3.30 -3.32
CA ASN A 105 2.18 4.60 -2.78
C ASN A 105 1.81 4.48 -1.30
N ILE A 106 2.50 5.24 -0.44
CA ILE A 106 2.23 5.29 1.01
C ILE A 106 2.23 6.75 1.44
N ALA A 107 1.08 7.29 1.83
CA ALA A 107 0.95 8.67 2.28
C ALA A 107 0.57 8.74 3.76
N LEU A 108 1.21 9.64 4.50
CA LEU A 108 0.79 10.03 5.85
C LEU A 108 -0.28 11.11 5.73
N MET A 109 -1.45 10.85 6.31
CA MET A 109 -2.59 11.76 6.34
C MET A 109 -2.71 12.39 7.72
N SER A 110 -2.93 13.71 7.79
CA SER A 110 -3.28 14.45 9.00
C SER A 110 -4.48 15.33 8.73
N ASP A 111 -5.53 15.20 9.54
CA ASP A 111 -6.83 15.88 9.38
C ASP A 111 -7.38 15.78 7.94
N HIS A 112 -7.25 14.59 7.34
CA HIS A 112 -7.63 14.28 5.96
C HIS A 112 -6.87 15.03 4.86
N ILE A 113 -5.69 15.58 5.19
CA ILE A 113 -4.78 16.24 4.25
C ILE A 113 -3.47 15.44 4.21
N PRO A 114 -2.88 15.17 3.01
CA PRO A 114 -1.59 14.53 2.93
C PRO A 114 -0.48 15.44 3.47
N VAL A 115 0.36 14.92 4.34
CA VAL A 115 1.47 15.66 4.98
C VAL A 115 2.84 15.06 4.74
N GLY A 116 2.91 13.94 4.01
CA GLY A 116 4.13 13.27 3.58
C GLY A 116 3.81 11.99 2.79
N GLY A 117 4.76 11.52 2.01
CA GLY A 117 4.70 10.31 1.18
C GLY A 117 5.96 10.15 0.36
#